data_AF-A0A0F8YQT0-F1
#
_entry.id   AF-A0A0F8YQT0-F1
#
_cell.length_a   1.000
_cell.length_b   1.000
_cell.length_c   1.000
_cell.angle_alpha   90.00
_cell.angle_beta   90.00
_cell.angle_gamma   90.00
#
_symmetry.space_group_name_H-M   'P 1'
#
loop_
_entity.id
_entity.type
_entity.pdbx_description
1 polymer ?
#
loop_
_entity_poly.entity_id
_entity_poly.type
_entity_poly.pdbx_seq_one_letter_code
_entity_poly.pdbx_strand_id
1 'polypeptide(L)'
;MSKKRKKSKFGANVVADISHQQRGGKGPSYLTLPKDVKLFKEKVGRIKVDILPYTVELENHLDYNKDAPDSAHVGNLWYKKPILIHRGIGPERNSYICPKSAGKTKCPICEERSRQFADGADAADVPGRIGKRNIYAVIPIGNKDYEEEVHIWDIAQGNFQEQLNQDLEESPESGIFPDLEDGLTLSIRFSEESFDKNKYAKATRIDFKDRDETYDEEILDEVPHLDSIINVLSYKELEAAFLELDEEDEDKDEDEEEEK
;
A
#
# COMPACT_ATOMS: atom_id res chain seq x y z
N MET A 1 46.98 -20.50 -11.89
CA MET A 1 45.88 -19.68 -12.44
C MET A 1 44.71 -19.73 -11.45
N SER A 2 44.40 -18.61 -10.79
CA SER A 2 43.31 -18.56 -9.81
C SER A 2 41.98 -18.32 -10.53
N LYS A 3 41.07 -19.30 -10.54
CA LYS A 3 39.71 -19.12 -11.08
C LYS A 3 38.97 -18.11 -10.20
N LYS A 4 38.66 -16.92 -10.74
CA LYS A 4 37.76 -15.96 -10.10
C LYS A 4 36.44 -16.68 -9.78
N ARG A 5 36.10 -16.79 -8.50
CA ARG A 5 34.81 -17.33 -8.04
C ARG A 5 33.71 -16.38 -8.51
N LYS A 6 32.82 -16.84 -9.42
CA LYS A 6 31.55 -16.15 -9.70
C LYS A 6 30.76 -16.09 -8.38
N LYS A 7 30.26 -14.91 -8.01
CA LYS A 7 29.44 -14.74 -6.80
C LYS A 7 28.16 -15.57 -7.00
N SER A 8 28.00 -16.62 -6.19
CA SER A 8 26.79 -17.45 -6.18
C SER A 8 25.62 -16.63 -5.64
N LYS A 9 24.49 -16.62 -6.36
CA LYS A 9 23.22 -16.02 -5.90
C LYS A 9 22.54 -16.84 -4.79
N PHE A 10 23.04 -18.04 -4.49
CA PHE A 10 22.43 -18.96 -3.53
C PHE A 10 22.23 -18.34 -2.14
N GLY A 11 23.16 -17.51 -1.67
CA GLY A 11 23.02 -16.80 -0.39
C GLY A 11 21.85 -15.80 -0.40
N ALA A 12 21.61 -15.12 -1.52
CA ALA A 12 20.48 -14.21 -1.66
C ALA A 12 19.16 -14.99 -1.72
N ASN A 13 19.14 -16.14 -2.39
CA ASN A 13 17.95 -16.99 -2.51
C ASN A 13 17.55 -17.60 -1.15
N VAL A 14 18.53 -18.02 -0.33
CA VAL A 14 18.26 -18.52 1.03
C VAL A 14 17.73 -17.41 1.93
N VAL A 15 18.24 -16.18 1.81
CA VAL A 15 17.71 -15.03 2.56
C VAL A 15 16.29 -14.65 2.09
N ALA A 16 16.02 -14.74 0.78
CA ALA A 16 14.69 -14.51 0.22
C ALA A 16 13.69 -15.58 0.69
N ASP A 17 14.07 -16.85 0.74
CA ASP A 17 13.26 -17.96 1.26
C ASP A 17 12.97 -17.79 2.76
N ILE A 18 13.99 -17.45 3.57
CA ILE A 18 13.80 -17.14 5.00
C ILE A 18 12.86 -15.93 5.18
N SER A 19 13.01 -14.88 4.36
CA SER A 19 12.11 -13.72 4.39
C SER A 19 10.69 -14.11 3.99
N HIS A 20 10.52 -15.00 3.02
CA HIS A 20 9.23 -15.51 2.59
C HIS A 20 8.57 -16.40 3.65
N GLN A 21 9.33 -17.23 4.36
CA GLN A 21 8.85 -18.06 5.47
C GLN A 21 8.50 -17.23 6.71
N GLN A 22 9.26 -16.16 6.99
CA GLN A 22 8.97 -15.22 8.09
C GLN A 22 7.78 -14.30 7.79
N ARG A 23 7.42 -14.10 6.51
CA ARG A 23 6.16 -13.44 6.09
C ARG A 23 4.90 -14.27 6.38
N GLY A 24 5.00 -15.44 7.02
CA GLY A 24 3.87 -16.21 7.56
C GLY A 24 3.05 -15.51 8.67
N GLY A 25 3.22 -14.20 8.87
CA GLY A 25 2.35 -13.36 9.69
C GLY A 25 1.06 -12.97 8.94
N LYS A 26 -0.02 -12.74 9.67
CA LYS A 26 -1.40 -12.46 9.19
C LYS A 26 -1.57 -11.11 8.45
N GLY A 27 -0.62 -10.69 7.61
CA GLY A 27 -0.61 -9.40 6.90
C GLY A 27 -0.57 -9.52 5.37
N PRO A 28 -0.84 -8.42 4.63
CA PRO A 28 -0.72 -8.42 3.18
C PRO A 28 0.73 -8.64 2.74
N SER A 29 0.96 -9.57 1.79
CA SER A 29 2.30 -9.96 1.31
C SER A 29 3.10 -8.82 0.64
N TYR A 30 2.45 -7.72 0.33
CA TYR A 30 3.03 -6.54 -0.31
C TYR A 30 3.45 -5.44 0.69
N LEU A 31 3.29 -5.65 2.00
CA LEU A 31 3.79 -4.73 3.02
C LEU A 31 5.00 -5.34 3.74
N THR A 32 6.00 -4.51 4.00
CA THR A 32 7.16 -4.83 4.84
C THR A 32 7.10 -3.93 6.07
N LEU A 33 6.60 -4.48 7.17
CA LEU A 33 6.44 -3.75 8.42
C LEU A 33 7.75 -3.74 9.22
N PRO A 34 8.09 -2.63 9.88
CA PRO A 34 9.14 -2.62 10.90
C PRO A 34 8.83 -3.59 12.05
N LYS A 35 9.86 -3.98 12.79
CA LYS A 35 9.77 -5.07 13.79
C LYS A 35 8.72 -4.84 14.88
N ASP A 36 8.47 -3.58 15.22
CA ASP A 36 7.64 -3.20 16.37
C ASP A 36 6.28 -2.61 15.95
N VAL A 37 5.98 -2.55 14.65
CA VAL A 37 4.72 -1.99 14.15
C VAL A 37 3.77 -3.09 13.70
N LYS A 38 2.55 -3.09 14.27
CA LYS A 38 1.51 -4.08 13.99
C LYS A 38 0.49 -3.57 12.97
N LEU A 39 -0.24 -4.49 12.33
CA LEU A 39 -1.38 -4.13 11.48
C LEU A 39 -2.63 -3.91 12.33
N PHE A 40 -3.28 -2.78 12.11
CA PHE A 40 -4.65 -2.55 12.57
C PHE A 40 -5.64 -3.08 11.54
N LYS A 41 -6.66 -3.80 12.01
CA LYS A 41 -7.78 -4.27 11.20
C LYS A 41 -9.10 -3.78 11.75
N GLU A 42 -9.84 -3.07 10.93
CA GLU A 42 -11.17 -2.57 11.23
C GLU A 42 -12.16 -3.72 11.48
N LYS A 43 -13.10 -3.50 12.40
CA LYS A 43 -14.20 -4.42 12.70
C LYS A 43 -15.53 -3.70 12.51
N VAL A 44 -16.57 -4.46 12.19
CA VAL A 44 -17.95 -3.97 12.13
C VAL A 44 -18.32 -3.40 13.51
N GLY A 45 -19.01 -2.26 13.51
CA GLY A 45 -19.32 -1.50 14.72
C GLY A 45 -18.62 -0.15 14.74
N ARG A 46 -18.43 0.40 15.94
CA ARG A 46 -17.79 1.71 16.11
C ARG A 46 -16.36 1.52 16.62
N ILE A 47 -15.42 2.17 15.95
CA ILE A 47 -14.03 2.28 16.40
C ILE A 47 -13.68 3.75 16.61
N LYS A 48 -12.65 4.00 17.41
CA LYS A 48 -12.00 5.30 17.51
C LYS A 48 -10.54 5.14 17.09
N VAL A 49 -10.06 6.03 16.25
CA VAL A 49 -8.66 6.04 15.81
C VAL A 49 -8.18 7.48 15.70
N ASP A 50 -6.93 7.69 16.08
CA ASP A 50 -6.20 8.91 15.79
C ASP A 50 -5.29 8.60 14.60
N ILE A 51 -5.39 9.40 13.53
CA ILE A 51 -4.54 9.24 12.35
C ILE A 51 -3.33 10.14 12.55
N LEU A 52 -2.13 9.56 12.53
CA LEU A 52 -0.89 10.31 12.65
C LEU A 52 -0.33 10.67 11.27
N PRO A 53 0.29 11.85 11.13
CA PRO A 53 0.96 12.22 9.90
C PRO A 53 2.34 11.56 9.84
N TYR A 54 2.92 11.53 8.65
CA TYR A 54 4.31 11.13 8.43
C TYR A 54 4.97 12.13 7.48
N THR A 55 6.30 12.23 7.55
CA THR A 55 7.06 13.04 6.59
C THR A 55 7.11 12.33 5.25
N VAL A 56 6.66 13.01 4.20
CA VAL A 56 6.73 12.51 2.82
C VAL A 56 8.18 12.54 2.36
N GLU A 57 8.65 11.43 1.80
CA GLU A 57 9.99 11.30 1.22
C GLU A 57 9.94 11.05 -0.29
N LEU A 58 8.77 10.66 -0.81
CA LEU A 58 8.58 10.34 -2.22
C LEU A 58 8.22 11.58 -3.05
N GLU A 59 9.12 12.00 -3.95
CA GLU A 59 8.86 13.12 -4.89
C GLU A 59 7.59 12.93 -5.72
N ASN A 60 7.40 11.74 -6.29
CA ASN A 60 6.23 11.40 -7.10
C ASN A 60 5.15 10.72 -6.25
N HIS A 61 4.80 11.31 -5.12
CA HIS A 61 3.70 10.85 -4.28
C HIS A 61 2.36 10.89 -5.04
N LEU A 62 1.46 9.94 -4.78
CA LEU A 62 0.19 9.87 -5.53
C LEU A 62 -0.80 11.00 -5.19
N ASP A 63 -0.67 11.59 -4.02
CA ASP A 63 -1.40 12.81 -3.62
C ASP A 63 -0.61 14.11 -3.91
N TYR A 64 0.53 14.03 -4.60
CA TYR A 64 1.29 15.23 -4.97
C TYR A 64 0.42 16.16 -5.82
N ASN A 65 0.37 17.44 -5.45
CA ASN A 65 -0.30 18.46 -6.23
C ASN A 65 0.60 19.70 -6.38
N LYS A 66 1.05 19.95 -7.61
CA LYS A 66 1.91 21.09 -7.95
C LYS A 66 1.28 22.46 -7.63
N ASP A 67 -0.05 22.53 -7.63
CA ASP A 67 -0.81 23.77 -7.43
C ASP A 67 -1.20 23.96 -5.94
N ALA A 68 -0.85 23.00 -5.06
CA ALA A 68 -1.10 23.06 -3.62
C ALA A 68 0.21 22.77 -2.85
N PRO A 69 0.93 23.80 -2.36
CA PRO A 69 2.24 23.64 -1.71
C PRO A 69 2.18 22.83 -0.41
N ASP A 70 1.03 22.80 0.26
CA ASP A 70 0.82 22.05 1.51
C ASP A 70 0.29 20.62 1.25
N SER A 71 0.31 20.16 -0.01
CA SER A 71 0.02 18.76 -0.34
C SER A 71 1.22 17.85 -0.05
N ALA A 72 1.20 16.61 -0.53
CA ALA A 72 2.25 15.61 -0.31
C ALA A 72 3.55 15.91 -1.10
N HIS A 73 4.21 17.02 -0.77
CA HIS A 73 5.58 17.36 -1.20
C HIS A 73 6.61 16.76 -0.25
N VAL A 74 7.81 16.48 -0.75
CA VAL A 74 8.90 15.96 0.08
C VAL A 74 9.22 16.91 1.23
N GLY A 75 9.29 16.36 2.45
CA GLY A 75 9.51 17.11 3.69
C GLY A 75 8.23 17.58 4.37
N ASN A 76 7.08 17.58 3.68
CA ASN A 76 5.80 17.92 4.32
C ASN A 76 5.27 16.75 5.15
N LEU A 77 4.55 17.08 6.22
CA LEU A 77 3.71 16.13 6.93
C LEU A 77 2.46 15.81 6.11
N TRP A 78 2.13 14.53 5.98
CA TRP A 78 0.95 14.06 5.26
C TRP A 78 0.28 12.90 6.00
N TYR A 79 -1.03 12.74 5.85
CA TYR A 79 -1.83 11.86 6.71
C TYR A 79 -2.05 10.45 6.15
N LYS A 80 -1.66 10.18 4.89
CA LYS A 80 -1.89 8.88 4.25
C LYS A 80 -0.90 8.58 3.14
N LYS A 81 -0.76 7.30 2.81
CA LYS A 81 -0.06 6.82 1.63
C LYS A 81 -1.03 6.10 0.69
N PRO A 82 -1.46 6.70 -0.42
CA PRO A 82 -2.24 6.01 -1.43
C PRO A 82 -1.39 4.94 -2.12
N ILE A 83 -2.00 3.79 -2.37
CA ILE A 83 -1.40 2.69 -3.12
C ILE A 83 -2.37 2.13 -4.16
N LEU A 84 -1.81 1.63 -5.25
CA LEU A 84 -2.49 0.97 -6.34
C LEU A 84 -2.02 -0.48 -6.36
N ILE A 85 -2.96 -1.42 -6.37
CA ILE A 85 -2.66 -2.85 -6.33
C ILE A 85 -3.25 -3.52 -7.56
N HIS A 86 -2.41 -4.21 -8.32
CA HIS A 86 -2.88 -5.17 -9.32
C HIS A 86 -3.31 -6.45 -8.62
N ARG A 87 -4.58 -6.83 -8.79
CA ARG A 87 -5.17 -8.03 -8.17
C ARG A 87 -5.47 -9.10 -9.21
N GLY A 88 -5.50 -10.35 -8.76
CA GLY A 88 -5.88 -11.49 -9.61
C GLY A 88 -4.81 -11.80 -10.64
N ILE A 89 -3.53 -11.75 -10.23
CA ILE A 89 -2.39 -12.10 -11.08
C ILE A 89 -2.03 -13.56 -10.88
N GLY A 90 -1.91 -14.29 -11.99
CA GLY A 90 -1.62 -15.72 -12.00
C GLY A 90 -2.76 -16.60 -11.48
N PRO A 91 -2.58 -17.93 -11.49
CA PRO A 91 -3.57 -18.91 -11.03
C PRO A 91 -3.91 -18.75 -9.54
N GLU A 92 -2.92 -18.35 -8.73
CA GLU A 92 -3.07 -18.11 -7.29
C GLU A 92 -3.74 -16.76 -6.97
N ARG A 93 -4.11 -15.98 -7.99
CA ARG A 93 -4.80 -14.69 -7.87
C ARG A 93 -4.07 -13.70 -6.95
N ASN A 94 -2.74 -13.68 -7.05
CA ASN A 94 -1.86 -12.85 -6.25
C ASN A 94 -2.13 -11.35 -6.44
N SER A 95 -1.67 -10.56 -5.47
CA SER A 95 -1.77 -9.10 -5.46
C SER A 95 -0.39 -8.45 -5.39
N TYR A 96 -0.12 -7.54 -6.30
CA TYR A 96 1.16 -6.84 -6.40
C TYR A 96 0.97 -5.33 -6.40
N ILE A 97 1.87 -4.59 -5.75
CA ILE A 97 1.87 -3.13 -5.78
C ILE A 97 2.22 -2.67 -7.18
N CYS A 98 1.43 -1.76 -7.71
CA CYS A 98 1.76 -1.06 -8.94
C CYS A 98 2.99 -0.17 -8.70
N PRO A 99 4.02 -0.24 -9.56
CA PRO A 99 5.20 0.63 -9.48
C PRO A 99 4.91 2.12 -9.34
N LYS A 100 3.75 2.59 -9.84
CA LYS A 100 3.28 3.97 -9.69
C LYS A 100 3.13 4.41 -8.23
N SER A 101 2.84 3.50 -7.31
CA SER A 101 2.75 3.81 -5.86
C SER A 101 4.10 4.15 -5.23
N ALA A 102 5.21 3.74 -5.86
CA ALA A 102 6.57 4.12 -5.50
C ALA A 102 7.13 5.19 -6.46
N GLY A 103 6.26 5.96 -7.13
CA GLY A 103 6.68 7.09 -7.97
C GLY A 103 7.28 6.72 -9.33
N LYS A 104 7.22 5.44 -9.73
CA LYS A 104 7.69 4.99 -11.05
C LYS A 104 6.63 5.23 -12.11
N THR A 105 7.07 5.58 -13.33
CA THR A 105 6.15 5.87 -14.45
C THR A 105 5.74 4.64 -15.24
N LYS A 106 6.61 3.62 -15.31
CA LYS A 106 6.42 2.38 -16.08
C LYS A 106 5.90 1.22 -15.21
N CYS A 107 5.01 0.41 -15.77
CA CYS A 107 4.46 -0.78 -15.13
C CYS A 107 4.01 -1.77 -16.21
N PRO A 108 4.57 -2.99 -16.27
CA PRO A 108 4.26 -3.97 -17.31
C PRO A 108 2.77 -4.31 -17.33
N ILE A 109 2.16 -4.49 -16.15
CA ILE A 109 0.73 -4.80 -16.04
C ILE A 109 -0.13 -3.64 -16.53
N CYS A 110 0.21 -2.39 -16.20
CA CYS A 110 -0.55 -1.24 -16.71
C CYS A 110 -0.44 -1.12 -18.23
N GLU A 111 0.76 -1.30 -18.78
CA GLU A 111 1.04 -1.19 -20.21
C GLU A 111 0.26 -2.26 -20.99
N GLU A 112 0.31 -3.50 -20.53
CA GLU A 112 -0.41 -4.62 -21.15
C GLU A 112 -1.93 -4.47 -21.04
N ARG A 113 -2.44 -4.02 -19.88
CA ARG A 113 -3.87 -3.69 -19.75
C ARG A 113 -4.29 -2.59 -20.73
N SER A 114 -3.50 -1.52 -20.85
CA SER A 114 -3.78 -0.44 -21.79
C SER A 114 -3.78 -0.94 -23.23
N ARG A 115 -2.89 -1.86 -23.60
CA ARG A 115 -2.87 -2.51 -24.91
C ARG A 115 -4.15 -3.32 -25.16
N GLN A 116 -4.54 -4.20 -24.25
CA GLN A 116 -5.76 -5.02 -24.40
C GLN A 116 -7.03 -4.17 -24.53
N PHE A 117 -7.13 -3.07 -23.78
CA PHE A 117 -8.25 -2.13 -23.93
C PHE A 117 -8.23 -1.42 -25.28
N ALA A 118 -7.05 -1.04 -25.78
CA ALA A 118 -6.93 -0.46 -27.12
C ALA A 118 -7.32 -1.47 -28.22
N ASP A 119 -7.07 -2.77 -27.98
CA ASP A 119 -7.47 -3.88 -28.84
C ASP A 119 -8.95 -4.26 -28.70
N GLY A 120 -9.70 -3.59 -27.82
CA GLY A 120 -11.16 -3.75 -27.65
C GLY A 120 -11.59 -4.83 -26.66
N ALA A 121 -10.70 -5.31 -25.79
CA ALA A 121 -11.03 -6.28 -24.75
C ALA A 121 -12.03 -5.71 -23.73
N ASP A 122 -12.94 -6.56 -23.23
CA ASP A 122 -13.85 -6.20 -22.14
C ASP A 122 -13.11 -6.13 -20.81
N ALA A 123 -13.51 -5.20 -19.94
CA ALA A 123 -12.91 -5.03 -18.62
C ALA A 123 -13.00 -6.27 -17.72
N ALA A 124 -14.00 -7.14 -17.93
CA ALA A 124 -14.13 -8.41 -17.24
C ALA A 124 -13.03 -9.42 -17.62
N ASP A 125 -12.50 -9.33 -18.84
CA ASP A 125 -11.54 -10.27 -19.40
C ASP A 125 -10.08 -9.83 -19.22
N VAL A 126 -9.85 -8.55 -18.91
CA VAL A 126 -8.50 -7.99 -18.76
C VAL A 126 -7.93 -8.23 -17.34
N PRO A 127 -6.88 -9.06 -17.18
CA PRO A 127 -6.30 -9.41 -15.88
C PRO A 127 -5.55 -8.25 -15.22
N GLY A 128 -5.30 -8.35 -13.91
CA GLY A 128 -4.56 -7.32 -13.16
C GLY A 128 -5.36 -6.07 -12.83
N ARG A 129 -6.64 -6.25 -12.49
CA ARG A 129 -7.51 -5.15 -12.07
C ARG A 129 -6.85 -4.33 -10.98
N ILE A 130 -6.88 -3.01 -11.15
CA ILE A 130 -6.34 -2.07 -10.18
C ILE A 130 -7.35 -1.86 -9.05
N GLY A 131 -6.93 -2.16 -7.82
CA GLY A 131 -7.59 -1.75 -6.59
C GLY A 131 -6.88 -0.55 -5.98
N LYS A 132 -7.64 0.47 -5.56
CA LYS A 132 -7.10 1.62 -4.84
C LYS A 132 -7.25 1.41 -3.34
N ARG A 133 -6.18 1.66 -2.60
CA ARG A 133 -6.13 1.55 -1.13
C ARG A 133 -5.32 2.71 -0.57
N ASN A 134 -5.45 2.93 0.72
CA ASN A 134 -4.62 3.88 1.45
C ASN A 134 -4.06 3.20 2.69
N ILE A 135 -2.81 3.53 2.99
CA ILE A 135 -2.15 3.16 4.23
C ILE A 135 -2.13 4.38 5.15
N TYR A 136 -2.47 4.17 6.41
CA TYR A 136 -2.43 5.18 7.47
C TYR A 136 -1.59 4.66 8.64
N ALA A 137 -0.92 5.57 9.34
CA ALA A 137 -0.45 5.33 10.69
C ALA A 137 -1.59 5.72 11.65
N VAL A 138 -1.99 4.81 12.53
CA VAL A 138 -3.13 5.03 13.43
C VAL A 138 -2.84 4.58 14.86
N ILE A 139 -3.41 5.28 15.83
CA ILE A 139 -3.49 4.83 17.23
C ILE A 139 -4.95 4.46 17.53
N PRO A 140 -5.26 3.18 17.85
CA PRO A 140 -6.63 2.74 18.09
C PRO A 140 -7.09 3.02 19.53
N ILE A 141 -7.76 4.16 19.72
CA ILE A 141 -8.20 4.65 21.05
C ILE A 141 -9.30 3.77 21.67
N GLY A 142 -9.07 3.32 22.91
CA GLY A 142 -9.98 2.52 23.71
C GLY A 142 -10.33 1.18 23.09
N ASN A 143 -9.48 0.65 22.21
CA ASN A 143 -9.71 -0.61 21.53
C ASN A 143 -9.38 -1.81 22.46
N LYS A 144 -10.13 -2.90 22.33
CA LYS A 144 -9.92 -4.11 23.16
C LYS A 144 -8.92 -5.09 22.57
N ASP A 145 -8.70 -5.01 21.27
CA ASP A 145 -7.87 -5.95 20.52
C ASP A 145 -6.47 -5.41 20.21
N TYR A 146 -6.26 -4.10 20.41
CA TYR A 146 -5.04 -3.40 20.07
C TYR A 146 -4.63 -2.49 21.23
N GLU A 147 -3.33 -2.38 21.44
CA GLU A 147 -2.72 -1.40 22.34
C GLU A 147 -2.82 0.01 21.70
N GLU A 148 -2.85 1.04 22.54
CA GLU A 148 -2.85 2.45 22.09
C GLU A 148 -1.43 2.89 21.69
N GLU A 149 -0.88 2.18 20.70
CA GLU A 149 0.43 2.43 20.09
C GLU A 149 0.25 2.61 18.58
N VAL A 150 1.30 3.00 17.87
CA VAL A 150 1.25 3.17 16.41
C VAL A 150 1.03 1.82 15.70
N HIS A 151 -0.02 1.78 14.88
CA HIS A 151 -0.34 0.66 14.01
C HIS A 151 -0.44 1.11 12.55
N ILE A 152 -0.16 0.20 11.62
CA ILE A 152 -0.43 0.41 10.20
C ILE A 152 -1.84 -0.06 9.84
N TRP A 153 -2.63 0.82 9.26
CA TRP A 153 -3.95 0.51 8.74
C TRP A 153 -4.00 0.58 7.22
N ASP A 154 -4.16 -0.58 6.58
CA ASP A 154 -4.32 -0.69 5.12
C ASP A 154 -5.79 -0.99 4.76
N ILE A 155 -6.46 -0.02 4.17
CA ILE A 155 -7.89 -0.09 3.85
C ILE A 155 -8.18 0.36 2.42
N ALA A 156 -9.19 -0.26 1.79
CA ALA A 156 -9.60 0.09 0.44
C ALA A 156 -10.17 1.52 0.41
N GLN A 157 -9.88 2.25 -0.67
CA GLN A 157 -10.35 3.64 -0.83
C GLN A 157 -11.88 3.74 -0.64
N GLY A 158 -12.64 2.86 -1.29
CA GLY A 158 -14.11 2.87 -1.19
C GLY A 158 -14.68 2.31 0.12
N ASN A 159 -13.84 1.78 1.01
CA ASN A 159 -14.27 1.30 2.32
C ASN A 159 -14.12 2.36 3.42
N PHE A 160 -13.34 3.41 3.20
CA PHE A 160 -13.11 4.46 4.21
C PHE A 160 -12.88 5.84 3.59
N GLN A 161 -11.87 5.99 2.74
CA GLN A 161 -11.46 7.32 2.22
C GLN A 161 -12.57 8.04 1.45
N GLU A 162 -13.43 7.34 0.72
CA GLU A 162 -14.58 7.97 0.06
C GLU A 162 -15.55 8.61 1.06
N GLN A 163 -15.81 7.95 2.20
CA GLN A 163 -16.63 8.53 3.28
C GLN A 163 -15.88 9.68 3.96
N LEU A 164 -14.59 9.54 4.22
CA LEU A 164 -13.77 10.61 4.81
C LEU A 164 -13.79 11.87 3.94
N ASN A 165 -13.69 11.72 2.61
CA ASN A 165 -13.77 12.84 1.69
C ASN A 165 -15.13 13.54 1.78
N GLN A 166 -16.22 12.77 1.78
CA GLN A 166 -17.58 13.32 1.89
C GLN A 166 -17.76 14.10 3.20
N ASP A 167 -17.37 13.52 4.32
CA ASP A 167 -17.51 14.15 5.64
C ASP A 167 -16.63 15.41 5.76
N LEU A 168 -15.45 15.45 5.13
CA LEU A 168 -14.58 16.64 5.08
C LEU A 168 -15.05 17.71 4.08
N GLU A 169 -15.74 17.33 3.00
CA GLU A 169 -16.38 18.29 2.11
C GLU A 169 -17.54 19.01 2.82
N GLU A 170 -18.26 18.31 3.71
CA GLU A 170 -19.33 18.87 4.55
C GLU A 170 -18.78 19.66 5.74
N SER A 171 -17.64 19.27 6.32
CA SER A 171 -17.00 19.91 7.47
C SER A 171 -15.48 20.12 7.25
N PRO A 172 -15.08 21.09 6.41
CA PRO A 172 -13.67 21.32 6.05
C PRO A 172 -12.76 21.63 7.23
N GLU A 173 -13.29 22.24 8.30
CA GLU A 173 -12.58 22.52 9.55
C GLU A 173 -12.06 21.25 10.24
N SER A 174 -12.73 20.11 10.01
CA SER A 174 -12.29 18.82 10.53
C SER A 174 -11.03 18.30 9.82
N GLY A 175 -10.56 18.97 8.75
CA GLY A 175 -9.33 18.63 8.03
C GLY A 175 -8.06 18.70 8.88
N ILE A 176 -8.11 19.35 10.04
CA ILE A 176 -7.03 19.37 11.04
C ILE A 176 -6.85 18.03 11.77
N PHE A 177 -7.73 17.04 11.55
CA PHE A 177 -7.71 15.76 12.26
C PHE A 177 -6.34 15.05 12.41
N PRO A 178 -5.39 15.13 11.46
CA PRO A 178 -4.10 14.47 11.60
C PRO A 178 -3.02 15.36 12.24
N ASP A 179 -3.32 16.59 12.61
CA ASP A 179 -2.38 17.44 13.35
C ASP A 179 -1.98 16.80 14.68
N LEU A 180 -0.80 17.11 15.22
CA LEU A 180 -0.32 16.51 16.47
C LEU A 180 -0.95 17.15 17.71
N GLU A 181 -1.11 18.47 17.71
CA GLU A 181 -1.62 19.25 18.83
C GLU A 181 -3.13 19.47 18.71
N ASP A 182 -3.59 20.02 17.60
CA ASP A 182 -5.00 20.39 17.36
C ASP A 182 -5.80 19.30 16.63
N GLY A 183 -5.23 18.09 16.53
CA GLY A 183 -5.83 16.98 15.82
C GLY A 183 -7.08 16.41 16.49
N LEU A 184 -7.77 15.53 15.76
CA LEU A 184 -9.08 15.00 16.14
C LEU A 184 -9.06 13.46 16.13
N THR A 185 -9.76 12.86 17.09
CA THR A 185 -10.09 11.45 17.09
C THR A 185 -11.25 11.16 16.14
N LEU A 186 -11.02 10.27 15.18
CA LEU A 186 -12.06 9.79 14.28
C LEU A 186 -12.86 8.67 14.94
N SER A 187 -14.12 8.95 15.27
CA SER A 187 -15.09 7.95 15.71
C SER A 187 -15.84 7.39 14.50
N ILE A 188 -15.32 6.30 13.94
CA ILE A 188 -15.78 5.72 12.67
C ILE A 188 -16.80 4.61 12.93
N ARG A 189 -17.94 4.65 12.22
CA ARG A 189 -18.92 3.56 12.20
C ARG A 189 -18.76 2.71 10.93
N PHE A 190 -18.44 1.44 11.11
CA PHE A 190 -18.41 0.43 10.06
C PHE A 190 -19.68 -0.43 10.04
N SER A 191 -20.26 -0.61 8.86
CA SER A 191 -21.27 -1.64 8.57
C SER A 191 -20.62 -2.83 7.86
N GLU A 192 -21.25 -4.00 7.98
CA GLU A 192 -20.92 -5.15 7.14
C GLU A 192 -21.58 -4.96 5.77
N GLU A 193 -20.76 -4.99 4.72
CA GLU A 193 -21.21 -5.05 3.34
C GLU A 193 -20.77 -6.39 2.73
N SER A 194 -21.42 -6.79 1.64
CA SER A 194 -21.07 -8.02 0.93
C SER A 194 -21.00 -7.78 -0.58
N PHE A 195 -19.91 -8.25 -1.19
CA PHE A 195 -19.73 -8.24 -2.63
C PHE A 195 -19.08 -9.55 -3.07
N ASP A 196 -19.66 -10.18 -4.09
CA ASP A 196 -19.17 -11.44 -4.67
C ASP A 196 -18.79 -12.48 -3.59
N LYS A 197 -19.74 -12.71 -2.66
CA LYS A 197 -19.64 -13.63 -1.50
C LYS A 197 -18.63 -13.23 -0.41
N ASN A 198 -17.82 -12.20 -0.63
CA ASN A 198 -16.90 -11.68 0.37
C ASN A 198 -17.59 -10.61 1.22
N LYS A 199 -17.42 -10.71 2.54
CA LYS A 199 -17.89 -9.70 3.50
C LYS A 199 -16.75 -8.75 3.83
N TYR A 200 -17.06 -7.47 3.96
CA TYR A 200 -16.09 -6.46 4.34
C TYR A 200 -16.75 -5.37 5.19
N ALA A 201 -15.94 -4.70 6.01
CA ALA A 201 -16.35 -3.52 6.73
C ALA A 201 -16.26 -2.30 5.81
N LYS A 202 -17.33 -1.49 5.77
CA LYS A 202 -17.37 -0.20 5.07
C LYS A 202 -17.78 0.91 6.03
N ALA A 203 -17.04 2.00 6.03
CA ALA A 203 -17.37 3.19 6.80
C ALA A 203 -18.68 3.79 6.27
N THR A 204 -19.56 4.16 7.20
CA THR A 204 -20.88 4.75 6.91
C THR A 204 -21.06 6.13 7.53
N ARG A 205 -20.19 6.49 8.47
CA ARG A 205 -20.18 7.77 9.17
C ARG A 205 -18.86 7.94 9.91
N ILE A 206 -18.28 9.14 9.85
CA ILE A 206 -17.12 9.53 10.64
C ILE A 206 -17.54 10.74 11.48
N ASP A 207 -17.46 10.60 12.80
CA ASP A 207 -17.62 11.73 13.72
C ASP A 207 -16.21 12.16 14.16
N PHE A 208 -15.87 13.43 13.98
CA PHE A 208 -14.61 14.00 14.47
C PHE A 208 -14.80 14.52 15.90
N LYS A 209 -13.86 14.20 16.79
CA LYS A 209 -13.92 14.56 18.21
C LYS A 209 -12.58 15.11 18.66
N ASP A 210 -12.62 16.04 19.60
CA ASP A 210 -11.40 16.49 20.27
C ASP A 210 -10.68 15.29 20.90
N ARG A 211 -9.35 15.27 20.78
CA ARG A 211 -8.54 14.25 21.44
C ARG A 211 -8.54 14.49 22.95
N ASP A 212 -8.46 13.40 23.70
CA ASP A 212 -8.31 13.47 25.15
C ASP A 212 -6.88 13.93 25.53
N GLU A 213 -5.87 13.57 24.72
CA GLU A 213 -4.47 13.93 24.88
C GLU A 213 -3.85 14.33 23.52
N THR A 214 -2.93 15.30 23.53
CA THR A 214 -2.19 15.75 22.34
C THR A 214 -0.89 14.97 22.19
N TYR A 215 -0.32 14.96 20.98
CA TYR A 215 0.97 14.31 20.74
C TYR A 215 2.09 15.33 20.62
N ASP A 216 3.23 15.03 21.24
CA ASP A 216 4.48 15.76 20.99
C ASP A 216 5.10 15.28 19.66
N GLU A 217 5.94 16.11 19.04
CA GLU A 217 6.63 15.78 17.78
C GLU A 217 7.43 14.46 17.85
N GLU A 218 7.87 14.04 19.03
CA GLU A 218 8.58 12.78 19.26
C GLU A 218 7.78 11.54 18.82
N ILE A 219 6.44 11.62 18.74
CA ILE A 219 5.61 10.51 18.24
C ILE A 219 5.95 10.15 16.78
N LEU A 220 6.46 11.12 16.00
CA LEU A 220 6.80 10.90 14.60
C LEU A 220 7.98 9.93 14.43
N ASP A 221 8.83 9.78 15.45
CA ASP A 221 9.92 8.80 15.44
C ASP A 221 9.37 7.35 15.54
N GLU A 222 8.17 7.18 16.09
CA GLU A 222 7.46 5.90 16.12
C GLU A 222 6.66 5.62 14.84
N VAL A 223 6.30 6.68 14.10
CA VAL A 223 5.55 6.55 12.84
C VAL A 223 6.48 6.02 11.76
N PRO A 224 6.23 4.82 11.23
CA PRO A 224 7.05 4.29 10.15
C PRO A 224 6.87 5.13 8.88
N HIS A 225 7.96 5.34 8.13
CA HIS A 225 7.90 6.02 6.84
C HIS A 225 7.01 5.24 5.85
N LEU A 226 5.78 5.71 5.63
CA LEU A 226 4.77 5.01 4.84
C LEU A 226 5.18 4.84 3.36
N ASP A 227 6.09 5.69 2.87
CA ASP A 227 6.68 5.58 1.54
C ASP A 227 7.57 4.34 1.36
N SER A 228 8.14 3.82 2.45
CA SER A 228 9.15 2.75 2.44
C SER A 228 8.61 1.35 2.78
N ILE A 229 7.42 1.28 3.38
CA ILE A 229 6.84 0.00 3.85
C ILE A 229 6.18 -0.83 2.75
N ILE A 230 6.16 -0.34 1.51
CA ILE A 230 5.59 -1.08 0.36
C ILE A 230 6.66 -1.89 -0.36
N ASN A 231 6.34 -3.15 -0.65
CA ASN A 231 7.20 -4.01 -1.46
C ASN A 231 6.82 -3.88 -2.95
N VAL A 232 7.69 -3.24 -3.73
CA VAL A 232 7.49 -3.04 -5.18
C VAL A 232 8.50 -3.87 -5.95
N LEU A 233 8.00 -4.89 -6.65
CA LEU A 233 8.82 -5.71 -7.55
C LEU A 233 9.45 -4.86 -8.66
N SER A 234 10.59 -5.32 -9.17
CA SER A 234 11.18 -4.75 -10.39
C SER A 234 10.26 -4.98 -11.59
N TYR A 235 10.52 -4.25 -12.68
CA TYR A 235 9.74 -4.40 -13.91
C TYR A 235 9.75 -5.85 -14.40
N LYS A 236 10.96 -6.46 -14.50
CA LYS A 236 11.14 -7.85 -14.94
C LYS A 236 10.44 -8.85 -14.03
N GLU A 237 10.60 -8.73 -12.71
CA GLU A 237 9.94 -9.63 -11.75
C GLU A 237 8.41 -9.52 -11.83
N LEU A 238 7.88 -8.30 -11.98
CA LEU A 238 6.44 -8.08 -12.09
C LEU A 238 5.89 -8.57 -13.43
N GLU A 239 6.66 -8.45 -14.51
CA GLU A 239 6.34 -8.98 -15.84
C GLU A 239 6.35 -10.51 -15.84
N ALA A 240 7.40 -11.14 -15.31
CA ALA A 240 7.49 -12.59 -15.16
C ALA A 240 6.33 -13.14 -14.30
N ALA A 241 6.04 -12.49 -13.17
CA ALA A 241 4.90 -12.86 -12.33
C ALA A 241 3.54 -12.67 -13.01
N PHE A 242 3.44 -11.75 -13.96
CA PHE A 242 2.21 -11.47 -14.71
C PHE A 242 2.00 -12.39 -15.90
N LEU A 243 3.06 -12.69 -16.64
CA LEU A 243 3.06 -13.56 -17.82
C LEU A 243 3.27 -15.04 -17.48
N GLU A 244 3.51 -15.36 -16.20
CA GLU A 244 3.82 -16.72 -15.72
C GLU A 244 5.06 -17.30 -16.42
N LEU A 245 6.09 -16.47 -16.62
CA LEU A 245 7.37 -16.90 -17.18
C LEU A 245 8.21 -17.58 -16.10
N ASP A 246 8.80 -18.74 -16.41
CA ASP A 246 9.78 -19.39 -15.54
C ASP A 246 11.12 -18.65 -15.63
N GLU A 247 11.79 -18.40 -14.49
CA GLU A 247 13.12 -17.73 -14.45
C GLU A 247 14.22 -18.54 -15.19
N GLU A 248 13.91 -19.75 -15.69
CA GLU A 248 14.83 -20.61 -16.44
C GLU A 248 14.80 -20.38 -17.97
N ASP A 249 13.92 -19.54 -18.49
CA ASP A 249 13.80 -19.28 -19.94
C ASP A 249 14.76 -18.18 -20.48
N GLU A 250 15.71 -17.68 -19.67
CA GLU A 250 16.71 -16.67 -20.10
C GLU A 250 18.05 -17.24 -20.65
N ASP A 251 18.15 -18.52 -21.02
CA ASP A 251 19.41 -19.12 -21.54
C ASP A 251 19.27 -19.88 -22.89
N LYS A 252 18.32 -19.50 -23.76
CA LYS A 252 18.31 -19.92 -25.17
C LYS A 252 17.68 -18.83 -26.02
N ASP A 253 18.49 -17.98 -26.63
CA ASP A 253 18.25 -17.39 -27.97
C ASP A 253 19.26 -16.27 -28.30
N GLU A 254 20.55 -16.49 -28.01
CA GLU A 254 21.65 -15.73 -28.63
C GLU A 254 22.80 -16.70 -28.89
N ASP A 255 22.78 -17.44 -30.01
CA ASP A 255 23.96 -18.02 -30.68
C ASP A 255 23.54 -18.81 -31.96
N GLU A 256 22.83 -18.16 -32.90
CA GLU A 256 22.80 -18.63 -34.30
C GLU A 256 22.77 -17.43 -35.25
N GLU A 257 23.90 -16.74 -35.42
CA GLU A 257 24.23 -16.03 -36.67
C GLU A 257 25.71 -15.59 -36.66
N GLU A 258 26.63 -16.47 -37.05
CA GLU A 258 27.86 -16.12 -37.79
C GLU A 258 28.62 -17.39 -38.23
N GLU A 259 28.21 -17.97 -39.36
CA GLU A 259 29.15 -18.65 -40.24
C GLU A 259 28.58 -18.68 -41.68
N LYS A 260 29.01 -17.71 -42.50
CA LYS A 260 29.25 -17.86 -43.95
C LYS A 260 30.04 -16.70 -44.53
#